data_AF-A0A918AW08-F1
#
_entry.id   AF-A0A918AW08-F1
#
_cell.length_a   1.000
_cell.length_b   1.000
_cell.length_c   1.000
_cell.angle_alpha   90.00
_cell.angle_beta   90.00
_cell.angle_gamma   90.00
#
_symmetry.space_group_name_H-M   'P 1'
#
loop_
_entity.id
_entity.type
_entity.pdbx_description
1 polymer ?
#
loop_
_entity_poly.entity_id
_entity_poly.type
_entity_poly.pdbx_seq_one_letter_code
_entity_poly.pdbx_strand_id
1 'polypeptide(L)'
;MTAWQLLADGGVLIVPALVVEGAPPTLTPGGLLGFGYLCAVATALGFTAWFTGLRHLGTGAVGLIGLLNPVTGVLLGTLLAGEALTGRRHLGLALVLVGVLLGQPAVARRIAPPSRTPEGVGGR
;
A
#
# COMPACT_ATOMS: atom_id res chain seq x y z
N MET A 1 -17.75 -6.37 -3.95
CA MET A 1 -16.61 -7.21 -4.41
C MET A 1 -15.53 -7.30 -3.32
N THR A 2 -15.08 -6.17 -2.77
CA THR A 2 -14.01 -6.12 -1.74
C THR A 2 -14.24 -7.00 -0.52
N ALA A 3 -15.48 -7.05 0.01
CA ALA A 3 -15.80 -7.92 1.15
C ALA A 3 -15.60 -9.41 0.84
N TRP A 4 -16.06 -9.85 -0.34
CA TRP A 4 -15.86 -11.23 -0.79
C TRP A 4 -14.40 -11.55 -1.09
N GLN A 5 -13.63 -10.58 -1.60
CA GLN A 5 -12.19 -10.73 -1.80
C GLN A 5 -11.46 -10.90 -0.45
N LEU A 6 -11.73 -10.04 0.53
CA LEU A 6 -11.11 -10.17 1.86
C LEU A 6 -11.40 -11.52 2.53
N LEU A 7 -12.62 -12.04 2.36
CA LEU A 7 -12.98 -13.37 2.86
C LEU A 7 -12.24 -14.49 2.10
N ALA A 8 -12.16 -14.40 0.78
CA ALA A 8 -11.47 -15.38 -0.04
C ALA A 8 -9.95 -15.39 0.23
N ASP A 9 -9.31 -14.21 0.21
CA ASP A 9 -7.89 -14.04 0.51
C ASP A 9 -7.58 -14.47 1.95
N GLY A 10 -8.41 -14.07 2.91
CA GLY A 10 -8.28 -14.50 4.30
C GLY A 10 -8.35 -16.01 4.46
N GLY A 11 -9.30 -16.67 3.77
CA GLY A 11 -9.42 -18.12 3.76
C GLY A 11 -8.22 -18.82 3.12
N VAL A 12 -7.72 -18.30 2.00
CA VAL A 12 -6.53 -18.82 1.32
C VAL A 12 -5.31 -18.72 2.21
N LEU A 13 -5.17 -17.64 2.99
CA LEU A 13 -4.03 -17.41 3.88
C LEU A 13 -4.02 -18.32 5.12
N ILE A 14 -5.13 -18.97 5.49
CA ILE A 14 -5.18 -19.87 6.65
C ILE A 14 -4.20 -21.03 6.48
N VAL A 15 -4.15 -21.65 5.29
CA VAL A 15 -3.28 -22.80 5.03
C VAL A 15 -1.79 -22.45 5.18
N PRO A 16 -1.24 -21.43 4.49
CA PRO A 16 0.16 -21.06 4.67
C PRO A 16 0.44 -20.52 6.08
N ALA A 17 -0.49 -19.79 6.72
CA ALA A 17 -0.30 -19.35 8.10
C ALA A 17 -0.12 -20.53 9.07
N LEU A 18 -0.96 -21.55 8.96
CA LEU A 18 -0.84 -22.76 9.79
C LEU A 18 0.44 -23.55 9.50
N VAL A 19 0.91 -23.57 8.24
CA VAL A 19 2.13 -24.28 7.84
C VAL A 19 3.40 -23.54 8.29
N VAL A 20 3.41 -22.21 8.26
CA VAL A 20 4.60 -21.38 8.52
C VAL A 20 4.68 -20.88 9.96
N GLU A 21 3.58 -20.35 10.51
CA GLU A 21 3.52 -19.75 11.85
C GLU A 21 3.09 -20.76 12.93
N GLY A 22 2.37 -21.82 12.54
CA GLY A 22 1.87 -22.85 13.45
C GLY A 22 0.53 -22.48 14.09
N ALA A 23 0.26 -23.03 15.28
CA ALA A 23 -1.01 -22.80 15.95
C ALA A 23 -1.17 -21.32 16.38
N PRO A 24 -2.36 -20.72 16.20
CA PRO A 24 -2.56 -19.32 16.56
C PRO A 24 -2.32 -19.09 18.05
N PRO A 25 -1.66 -17.98 18.43
CA PRO A 25 -1.42 -17.64 19.83
C PRO A 25 -2.75 -17.44 20.56
N THR A 26 -2.74 -17.64 21.88
CA THR A 26 -3.94 -17.47 22.70
C THR A 26 -4.47 -16.03 22.58
N LEU A 27 -5.76 -15.92 22.27
CA LEU A 27 -6.45 -14.64 22.12
C LEU A 27 -6.53 -13.97 23.49
N THR A 28 -5.62 -13.02 23.73
CA THR A 28 -5.68 -12.15 24.90
C THR A 28 -6.75 -11.07 24.70
N PRO A 29 -7.37 -10.54 25.77
CA PRO A 29 -8.30 -9.43 25.66
C PRO A 29 -7.69 -8.21 24.94
N GLY A 30 -6.41 -7.94 25.16
CA GLY A 30 -5.68 -6.88 24.44
C GLY A 30 -5.54 -7.16 22.94
N GLY A 31 -5.24 -8.41 22.57
CA GLY A 31 -5.20 -8.83 21.17
C GLY A 31 -6.56 -8.69 20.48
N LEU A 32 -7.65 -9.01 21.18
CA LEU A 32 -9.01 -8.87 20.64
C LEU A 32 -9.39 -7.41 20.41
N LEU A 33 -9.02 -6.51 21.33
CA LEU A 33 -9.22 -5.07 21.15
C LEU A 33 -8.42 -4.51 19.97
N GLY A 34 -7.15 -4.92 19.84
CA GLY A 34 -6.31 -4.54 18.71
C GLY A 34 -6.87 -5.05 17.37
N PHE A 35 -7.33 -6.30 17.35
CA PHE A 35 -7.98 -6.90 16.18
C PHE A 35 -9.27 -6.16 15.81
N GLY A 36 -10.12 -5.86 16.79
CA GLY A 36 -11.34 -5.09 16.59
C GLY A 36 -11.07 -3.69 16.03
N TYR A 37 -10.06 -3.00 16.55
CA TYR A 37 -9.60 -1.72 16.01
C TYR A 37 -9.16 -1.84 14.55
N LEU A 38 -8.37 -2.85 14.21
CA LEU A 38 -7.90 -3.08 12.85
C LEU A 38 -9.05 -3.36 11.88
N CYS A 39 -10.02 -4.19 12.27
CA CYS A 39 -11.19 -4.51 11.45
C CYS A 39 -12.12 -3.30 11.27
N ALA A 40 -12.44 -2.57 12.35
CA ALA A 40 -13.41 -1.49 12.28
C ALA A 40 -12.80 -0.20 11.71
N VAL A 41 -11.68 0.26 12.27
CA VAL A 41 -11.12 1.57 11.96
C VAL A 41 -10.20 1.49 10.75
N ALA A 42 -9.15 0.65 10.81
CA ALA A 42 -8.17 0.60 9.74
C ALA A 42 -8.77 0.02 8.45
N THR A 43 -9.64 -0.97 8.57
CA THR A 43 -10.22 -1.68 7.41
C THR A 43 -11.55 -1.07 6.98
N ALA A 44 -12.62 -1.20 7.77
CA ALA A 44 -13.96 -0.80 7.30
C ALA A 44 -14.07 0.72 7.07
N LEU A 45 -13.65 1.53 8.04
CA LEU A 45 -13.67 2.99 7.90
C LEU A 45 -12.64 3.48 6.87
N GLY A 46 -11.43 2.92 6.89
CA GLY A 46 -10.38 3.20 5.89
C GLY A 46 -10.85 2.93 4.45
N PHE A 47 -11.43 1.76 4.18
CA PHE A 47 -11.97 1.44 2.86
C PHE A 47 -13.15 2.35 2.49
N THR A 48 -14.03 2.68 3.43
CA THR A 48 -15.16 3.58 3.16
C THR A 48 -14.66 4.97 2.74
N ALA A 49 -13.68 5.52 3.47
CA ALA A 49 -13.05 6.79 3.11
C ALA A 49 -12.33 6.71 1.76
N TRP A 50 -11.60 5.63 1.49
CA TRP A 50 -10.92 5.39 0.23
C TRP A 50 -11.89 5.33 -0.96
N PHE A 51 -12.93 4.50 -0.89
CA PHE A 51 -13.92 4.40 -1.96
C PHE A 51 -14.72 5.70 -2.13
N THR A 52 -14.99 6.43 -1.04
CA THR A 52 -15.61 7.76 -1.12
C THR A 52 -14.69 8.75 -1.82
N GLY A 53 -13.40 8.77 -1.49
CA GLY A 53 -12.39 9.59 -2.15
C GLY A 53 -12.27 9.26 -3.64
N LEU A 54 -12.20 7.98 -4.00
CA LEU A 54 -12.15 7.55 -5.41
C LEU A 54 -13.35 8.07 -6.23
N ARG A 55 -14.51 8.26 -5.61
CA ARG A 55 -15.70 8.78 -6.31
C ARG A 55 -15.65 10.30 -6.55
N HIS A 56 -14.82 11.04 -5.82
CA HIS A 56 -14.77 12.50 -5.86
C HIS A 56 -13.45 13.06 -6.41
N LEU A 57 -12.37 12.27 -6.43
CA LEU A 57 -11.05 12.70 -6.86
C LEU A 57 -10.70 12.19 -8.27
N GLY A 58 -10.16 13.08 -9.10
CA GLY A 58 -9.62 12.72 -10.43
C GLY A 58 -8.39 11.82 -10.34
N THR A 59 -8.10 11.06 -11.41
CA THR A 59 -7.05 10.03 -11.48
C THR A 59 -5.65 10.47 -11.00
N GLY A 60 -5.31 11.76 -11.12
CA GLY A 60 -4.04 12.30 -10.61
C GLY A 60 -3.96 12.38 -9.08
N ALA A 61 -5.05 12.71 -8.40
CA ALA A 61 -5.05 12.89 -6.94
C ALA A 61 -5.04 11.55 -6.19
N VAL A 62 -5.61 10.50 -6.78
CA VAL A 62 -5.52 9.12 -6.27
C VAL A 62 -4.06 8.65 -6.20
N GLY A 63 -3.27 8.97 -7.23
CA GLY A 63 -1.83 8.69 -7.25
C GLY A 63 -1.10 9.42 -6.12
N LEU A 64 -1.45 10.68 -5.85
CA LEU A 64 -0.84 11.47 -4.77
C LEU A 64 -1.17 10.91 -3.38
N ILE A 65 -2.42 10.49 -3.15
CA ILE A 65 -2.84 9.85 -1.89
C ILE A 65 -2.06 8.53 -1.67
N GLY A 66 -1.85 7.75 -2.75
CA GLY A 66 -1.03 6.54 -2.68
C GLY A 66 0.40 6.80 -2.20
N LEU A 67 0.99 7.95 -2.55
CA LEU A 67 2.32 8.35 -2.08
C LEU A 67 2.34 8.88 -0.65
N LEU A 68 1.24 9.44 -0.18
CA LEU A 68 1.17 9.88 1.21
C LEU A 68 1.26 8.70 2.17
N ASN A 69 0.74 7.53 1.79
CA ASN A 69 0.77 6.33 2.64
C ASN A 69 2.20 5.97 3.15
N PRO A 70 3.22 5.79 2.30
CA PRO A 70 4.59 5.52 2.79
C PRO A 70 5.19 6.66 3.62
N VAL A 71 4.89 7.93 3.29
CA VAL A 71 5.39 9.09 4.05
C VAL A 71 4.77 9.11 5.45
N THR A 72 3.45 8.93 5.54
CA THR A 72 2.73 8.82 6.81
C THR A 72 3.23 7.64 7.62
N GLY A 73 3.51 6.49 7.00
CA GLY A 73 4.09 5.32 7.66
C GLY A 73 5.43 5.62 8.32
N VAL A 74 6.36 6.28 7.61
CA VAL A 74 7.64 6.67 8.21
C VAL A 74 7.44 7.69 9.33
N LEU A 75 6.62 8.73 9.10
CA LEU A 75 6.36 9.75 10.12
C LEU A 75 5.79 9.15 11.41
N LEU A 76 4.74 8.34 11.31
CA LEU A 76 4.13 7.66 12.45
C LEU A 76 5.12 6.70 13.12
N GLY A 77 5.90 5.94 12.34
CA GLY A 77 6.95 5.06 12.89
C GLY A 77 8.08 5.82 13.59
N THR A 78 8.42 7.04 13.15
CA THR A 78 9.38 7.90 13.84
C THR A 78 8.80 8.52 15.11
N LEU A 79 7.56 8.99 15.06
CA LEU A 79 6.94 9.76 16.14
C LEU A 79 6.37 8.89 17.25
N LEU A 80 5.70 7.79 16.92
CA LEU A 80 5.01 6.92 17.89
C LEU A 80 5.92 5.83 18.45
N ALA A 81 6.82 5.26 17.64
CA ALA A 81 7.69 4.17 18.09
C ALA A 81 8.97 4.68 18.80
N GLY A 82 9.23 5.99 18.81
CA GLY A 82 10.38 6.60 19.50
C GLY A 82 11.76 6.14 19.04
N GLU A 83 11.83 5.36 17.95
CA GLU A 83 13.06 4.80 17.43
C GLU A 83 14.02 5.91 16.99
N ALA A 84 15.12 6.08 17.74
CA ALA A 84 16.21 6.99 17.41
C ALA A 84 16.71 6.70 15.99
N LEU A 85 16.81 7.74 15.17
CA LEU A 85 17.24 7.71 13.77
C LEU A 85 18.68 7.19 13.65
N THR A 86 18.86 5.88 13.76
CA THR A 86 20.11 5.20 13.39
C THR A 86 20.25 5.25 11.87
N GLY A 87 21.48 5.33 11.34
CA GLY A 87 21.73 5.51 9.90
C GLY A 87 20.98 4.56 8.96
N ARG A 88 20.60 3.36 9.44
CA ARG A 88 19.78 2.38 8.72
C ARG A 88 18.34 2.86 8.43
N ARG A 89 17.78 3.71 9.29
CA ARG A 89 16.45 4.30 9.10
C ARG A 89 16.44 5.38 8.04
N HIS A 90 17.54 6.14 7.91
CA HIS A 90 17.74 7.07 6.80
C HIS A 90 17.84 6.33 5.46
N LEU A 91 18.52 5.18 5.43
CA LEU A 91 18.56 4.34 4.24
C LEU A 91 17.17 3.79 3.89
N GLY A 92 16.39 3.34 4.88
CA GLY A 92 15.00 2.92 4.69
C GLY A 92 14.10 4.04 4.16
N LEU A 93 14.20 5.24 4.74
CA LEU A 93 13.49 6.43 4.26
C LEU A 93 13.92 6.80 2.84
N ALA A 94 15.21 6.78 2.53
CA ALA A 94 15.71 7.04 1.18
C ALA A 94 15.19 6.01 0.17
N LEU A 95 15.19 4.73 0.51
CA LEU A 95 14.63 3.64 -0.32
C LEU A 95 13.13 3.83 -0.57
N VAL A 96 12.38 4.19 0.48
CA VAL A 96 10.95 4.50 0.36
C VAL A 96 10.73 5.71 -0.56
N LEU A 97 11.47 6.80 -0.36
CA LEU A 97 11.38 7.99 -1.20
C LEU A 97 11.75 7.70 -2.68
N VAL A 98 12.78 6.89 -2.91
CA VAL A 98 13.18 6.45 -4.26
C VAL A 98 12.11 5.57 -4.89
N GLY A 99 11.58 4.58 -4.16
CA GLY A 99 10.49 3.72 -4.63
C GLY A 99 9.22 4.52 -4.97
N VAL A 100 8.86 5.48 -4.12
CA VAL A 100 7.77 6.45 -4.32
C VAL A 100 8.00 7.26 -5.60
N LEU A 101 9.21 7.81 -5.79
CA LEU A 101 9.55 8.62 -6.95
C LEU A 101 9.50 7.81 -8.26
N LEU A 102 10.04 6.60 -8.27
CA LEU A 102 10.01 5.70 -9.43
C LEU A 102 8.59 5.19 -9.75
N GLY A 103 7.78 4.95 -8.72
CA GLY A 103 6.39 4.50 -8.86
C GLY A 103 5.43 5.57 -9.36
N GLN A 104 5.88 6.82 -9.56
CA GLN A 104 5.04 7.88 -10.08
C GLN A 104 4.67 7.65 -11.55
N PRO A 105 3.37 7.61 -11.92
CA PRO A 105 2.97 7.48 -13.32
C PRO A 105 3.38 8.68 -14.17
N ALA A 106 3.70 9.83 -13.56
CA ALA A 106 4.31 10.98 -14.23
C ALA A 106 5.80 10.76 -14.56
N VAL A 107 6.53 10.04 -13.70
CA VAL A 107 7.94 9.67 -13.91
C VAL A 107 8.04 8.48 -14.85
N ALA A 108 7.21 7.45 -14.66
CA ALA A 108 7.13 6.29 -15.55
C ALA A 108 6.79 6.68 -17.01
N ARG A 109 5.89 7.66 -17.22
CA ARG A 109 5.60 8.19 -18.56
C ARG A 109 6.75 8.99 -19.17
N ARG A 110 7.62 9.60 -18.35
CA ARG A 110 8.82 10.29 -18.84
C ARG A 110 9.95 9.34 -19.21
N ILE A 111 9.97 8.16 -18.59
CA ILE A 111 10.99 7.11 -18.83
C ILE A 111 10.56 6.17 -19.96
N ALA A 112 9.26 6.07 -20.26
CA ALA A 112 8.76 5.25 -21.36
C ALA A 112 9.41 5.65 -22.70
N PRO A 113 10.02 4.71 -23.45
CA PRO A 113 10.59 4.99 -24.76
C PRO A 113 9.51 5.55 -25.70
N PRO A 114 9.83 6.51 -26.58
CA PRO A 114 8.90 6.95 -27.59
C PRO A 114 8.46 5.73 -28.40
N SER A 115 7.15 5.45 -28.41
CA SER A 115 6.56 4.43 -29.26
C SER A 115 6.97 4.75 -30.69
N ARG A 116 7.86 3.94 -31.26
CA ARG A 116 8.15 3.98 -32.69
C ARG A 116 6.85 3.62 -33.40
N THR A 117 6.11 4.62 -33.84
CA THR A 117 5.12 4.44 -34.89
C THR A 117 5.84 3.75 -36.05
N PRO A 118 5.36 2.61 -36.57
CA PRO A 118 5.96 2.02 -37.76
C PRO A 118 5.75 3.02 -38.91
N GLU A 119 6.77 3.82 -39.18
CA GLU A 119 6.86 4.64 -40.37
C GLU A 119 7.13 3.69 -41.55
N GLY A 120 6.16 3.60 -42.45
CA GLY A 120 6.40 3.22 -43.84
C GLY A 120 6.50 1.73 -44.16
N VAL A 121 5.38 1.14 -44.57
CA VAL A 121 5.35 0.38 -45.83
C VAL A 121 4.41 1.18 -46.73
N GLY A 122 4.91 2.07 -47.57
CA GLY A 122 5.26 1.73 -48.96
C GLY A 122 3.96 1.50 -49.73
N GLY A 123 3.37 2.50 -50.38
CA GLY A 123 3.96 3.13 -51.55
C GLY A 123 3.67 2.28 -52.78
N ARG A 124 2.47 2.44 -53.35
CA ARG A 124 2.13 2.40 -54.78
C ARG A 124 0.61 2.42 -54.97
#